data_AF-A0A7T8K1V6-F1
#
_entry.id   AF-A0A7T8K1V6-F1
#
_cell.length_a   1.000
_cell.length_b   1.000
_cell.length_c   1.000
_cell.angle_alpha   90.00
_cell.angle_beta   90.00
_cell.angle_gamma   90.00
#
_symmetry.space_group_name_H-M   'P 1'
#
loop_
_entity.id
_entity.type
_entity.pdbx_description
1 polymer ?
#
loop_
_entity_poly.entity_id
_entity_poly.type
_entity_poly.pdbx_seq_one_letter_code
_entity_poly.pdbx_strand_id
1 'polypeptide(L)' 'TELSKDNCMDSKNLAICWWPTLLQYEFEDLSKFEAVRPHMEEVVQTLIDQFRFLFCGQEEVMMV' A
#
# COMPACT_ATOMS: atom_id res chain seq x y z
N THR A 1 6.42 8.93 -0.51
CA THR A 1 7.80 8.44 -0.25
C THR A 1 8.81 9.50 -0.68
N GLU A 2 9.86 9.73 0.10
CA GLU A 2 10.70 10.94 -0.04
C GLU A 2 11.66 10.91 -1.25
N LEU A 3 12.10 9.72 -1.69
CA LEU A 3 13.06 9.53 -2.77
C LEU A 3 12.44 8.94 -4.05
N SER A 4 11.12 9.05 -4.22
CA SER A 4 10.40 8.45 -5.35
C SER A 4 10.88 8.95 -6.72
N LYS A 5 11.41 10.18 -6.79
CA LYS A 5 11.97 10.74 -8.02
C LYS A 5 13.29 10.07 -8.44
N ASP A 6 14.06 9.56 -7.48
CA ASP A 6 15.37 8.97 -7.73
C ASP A 6 15.28 7.46 -7.94
N ASN A 7 14.39 6.79 -7.19
CA ASN A 7 14.23 5.34 -7.23
C ASN A 7 13.00 4.85 -8.00
N CYS A 8 12.17 5.76 -8.51
CA CYS A 8 10.90 5.45 -9.20
C CYS A 8 9.86 4.70 -8.35
N MET A 9 9.96 4.76 -7.01
CA MET A 9 9.07 4.07 -6.08
C MET A 9 8.25 5.08 -5.26
N ASP A 10 7.09 5.49 -5.82
CA ASP A 10 6.02 6.11 -5.04
C ASP A 10 5.34 5.08 -4.11
N SER A 11 4.43 5.54 -3.24
CA SER A 11 3.73 4.67 -2.29
C SER A 11 2.88 3.61 -2.99
N LYS A 12 2.29 3.94 -4.14
CA LYS A 12 1.53 3.00 -4.97
C LYS A 12 2.42 1.87 -5.49
N ASN A 13 3.58 2.19 -6.08
CA ASN A 13 4.53 1.19 -6.57
C ASN A 13 5.04 0.30 -5.44
N LEU A 14 5.34 0.89 -4.28
CA LEU A 14 5.73 0.11 -3.10
C LEU A 14 4.61 -0.82 -2.63
N ALA A 15 3.36 -0.34 -2.59
CA ALA A 15 2.23 -1.14 -2.16
C ALA A 15 2.03 -2.36 -3.07
N ILE A 16 2.09 -2.17 -4.39
CA ILE A 16 2.05 -3.26 -5.38
C ILE A 16 3.14 -4.31 -5.10
N CYS A 17 4.38 -3.88 -4.84
CA CYS A 17 5.50 -4.78 -4.58
C CYS A 17 5.42 -5.52 -3.25
N TRP A 18 4.83 -4.91 -2.22
CA TRP A 18 4.95 -5.39 -0.84
C TRP A 18 3.70 -6.04 -0.28
N TRP A 19 2.50 -5.74 -0.79
CA TRP A 19 1.27 -6.34 -0.26
C TRP A 19 1.28 -7.87 -0.24
N PRO A 20 1.83 -8.61 -1.23
CA PRO A 20 1.79 -10.07 -1.19
C PRO A 20 2.59 -10.63 -0.01
N THR A 21 3.77 -10.08 0.25
CA THR A 21 4.65 -10.52 1.34
C THR A 21 4.10 -10.16 2.72
N LEU A 22 3.47 -9.00 2.85
CA LEU A 22 2.95 -8.50 4.13
C LEU A 22 1.65 -9.18 4.56
N LEU A 23 0.73 -9.40 3.62
CA LEU A 23 -0.62 -9.89 3.93
C LEU A 23 -0.78 -11.40 3.73
N GLN A 24 0.08 -12.01 2.91
CA GLN A 24 0.14 -13.46 2.70
C GLN A 24 -1.23 -14.10 2.43
N TYR A 25 -2.09 -13.38 1.70
CA TYR A 25 -3.44 -13.84 1.41
C TYR A 25 -3.40 -14.94 0.34
N GLU A 26 -4.04 -16.07 0.61
CA GLU A 26 -4.14 -17.18 -0.34
C GLU A 26 -5.36 -17.03 -1.25
N PHE A 27 -5.14 -17.21 -2.55
CA PHE A 27 -6.18 -17.14 -3.57
C PHE A 27 -6.50 -18.54 -4.09
N GLU A 28 -7.79 -18.85 -4.16
CA GLU A 28 -8.29 -20.12 -4.71
C GLU A 28 -8.37 -20.08 -6.24
N ASP A 29 -8.64 -18.90 -6.81
CA ASP A 29 -8.77 -18.68 -8.24
C ASP A 29 -8.38 -17.24 -8.65
N LEU A 30 -8.24 -17.04 -9.97
CA LEU A 30 -7.85 -15.77 -10.55
C LEU A 30 -8.92 -14.68 -10.39
N SER A 31 -10.21 -15.04 -10.42
CA SER A 31 -11.31 -14.08 -10.29
C SER A 31 -11.33 -13.46 -8.88
N LYS A 32 -11.11 -14.28 -7.85
CA LYS A 32 -10.95 -13.84 -6.46
C LYS A 32 -9.70 -12.98 -6.29
N PHE A 33 -8.60 -13.35 -6.93
CA PHE A 33 -7.39 -12.52 -6.96
C PHE A 33 -7.65 -11.14 -7.56
N GLU A 34 -8.28 -11.07 -8.73
CA GLU A 34 -8.55 -9.80 -9.42
C GLU A 34 -9.50 -8.88 -8.61
N ALA A 35 -10.49 -9.47 -7.93
CA ALA A 35 -11.41 -8.72 -7.09
C ALA A 35 -10.76 -8.20 -5.80
N VAL A 36 -9.85 -8.96 -5.18
CA VAL A 36 -9.27 -8.65 -3.87
C VAL A 36 -7.99 -7.82 -3.98
N ARG A 37 -7.17 -8.03 -5.02
CA ARG A 37 -5.88 -7.36 -5.21
C ARG A 37 -5.96 -5.83 -5.03
N PRO A 38 -6.91 -5.09 -5.66
CA PRO A 38 -6.96 -3.63 -5.52
C PRO A 38 -7.11 -3.18 -4.07
N HIS A 39 -7.89 -3.91 -3.26
CA HIS A 39 -8.09 -3.60 -1.85
C HIS A 39 -6.84 -3.88 -1.02
N MET A 40 -6.11 -4.96 -1.32
CA MET A 40 -4.86 -5.29 -0.63
C MET A 40 -3.77 -4.24 -0.93
N GLU A 41 -3.66 -3.82 -2.19
CA GLU A 41 -2.80 -2.71 -2.60
C GLU A 41 -3.18 -1.40 -1.88
N GLU A 42 -4.47 -1.06 -1.85
CA GLU A 42 -4.98 0.15 -1.21
C GLU A 42 -4.71 0.19 0.30
N VAL A 43 -4.88 -0.94 1.00
CA VAL A 43 -4.57 -1.04 2.43
C VAL A 43 -3.09 -0.74 2.67
N VAL A 44 -2.19 -1.40 1.95
CA VAL A 44 -0.75 -1.21 2.14
C VAL A 44 -0.31 0.19 1.71
N GLN A 45 -0.89 0.73 0.64
CA GLN A 45 -0.64 2.09 0.21
C GLN A 45 -1.06 3.09 1.31
N THR A 46 -2.24 2.91 1.90
CA THR A 46 -2.73 3.75 3.00
C THR A 46 -1.82 3.68 4.23
N LEU A 47 -1.31 2.49 4.57
CA LEU A 47 -0.32 2.33 5.66
C LEU A 47 0.96 3.13 5.41
N ILE A 48 1.40 3.24 4.14
CA ILE A 48 2.57 4.02 3.75
C ILE A 48 2.25 5.52 3.80
N ASP A 49 1.15 5.93 3.18
CA ASP A 49 0.78 7.34 3.03
C ASP A 49 0.39 7.99 4.36
N GLN A 50 -0.30 7.25 5.23
CA GLN A 50 -0.74 7.72 6.54
C GLN A 50 0.17 7.23 7.68
N PHE A 51 1.39 6.78 7.39
CA PHE A 51 2.32 6.23 8.40
C PHE A 51 2.45 7.12 9.64
N ARG A 52 2.61 8.43 9.42
CA ARG A 52 2.76 9.43 10.49
C ARG A 52 1.53 9.53 11.39
N PHE A 53 0.35 9.49 10.80
CA PHE A 53 -0.92 9.53 11.52
C PHE A 53 -1.17 8.22 12.27
N LEU A 54 -1.08 7.10 11.56
CA LEU A 54 -1.42 5.77 12.09
C LEU A 54 -0.44 5.28 13.17
N PHE A 55 0.85 5.60 13.04
CA PHE A 55 1.89 4.98 13.88
C PHE A 55 2.72 5.97 14.71
N CYS A 56 2.69 7.27 14.40
CA CYS A 56 3.50 8.27 15.12
C CYS A 56 2.66 9.29 15.93
N GLY A 57 1.32 9.18 15.91
CA GLY A 57 0.43 10.11 16.62
C GLY A 57 0.47 11.55 16.09
N GLN A 58 0.86 11.72 14.82
CA GLN A 58 0.86 13.02 14.14
C GLN A 58 -0.49 13.29 13.48
N GLU A 59 -0.75 14.52 13.05
CA GLU A 59 -2.01 14.85 12.36
C GLU A 59 -2.16 14.10 11.03
N GLU A 60 -3.41 13.85 10.64
CA GLU A 60 -3.75 13.23 9.37
C GLU A 60 -3.31 14.13 8.21
N VAL A 61 -2.62 13.54 7.22
CA VAL A 61 -2.22 14.26 6.02
C VAL A 61 -3.28 14.00 4.95
N MET A 62 -4.13 14.98 4.69
CA MET A 62 -5.06 14.93 3.56
C MET A 62 -4.26 14.84 2.26
N MET A 63 -4.33 13.69 1.59
CA MET A 63 -3.76 13.55 0.25
C MET A 63 -4.74 14.15 -0.76
N VAL A 64 -4.33 15.25 -1.42
CA VAL A 64 -5.08 15.94 -2.48
C VAL A 64 -4.66 15.42 -3.85
#